data_AF-A0A7J8XHI5-F1
#
_entry.id   AF-A0A7J8XHI5-F1
#
_cell.length_a   1.000
_cell.length_b   1.000
_cell.length_c   1.000
_cell.angle_alpha   90.00
_cell.angle_beta   90.00
_cell.angle_gamma   90.00
#
_symmetry.space_group_name_H-M   'P 1'
#
loop_
_entity.id
_entity.type
_entity.pdbx_description
1 polymer ?
#
loop_
_entity_poly.entity_id
_entity_poly.type
_entity_poly.pdbx_seq_one_letter_code
_entity_poly.pdbx_strand_id
1 'polypeptide(L)'
;ITSPFDITACLKDGNILSSIGWPAHAEILKTLFESMGARIHTTKANSVLFLCGDYVEDYEFNVPFRALQALGCKVDAVTPSKKKGETCVTAIHDDEGAQAFSEKRGHNLVITANWSDVSVYDYDCLVVPGGRSPELLVMNDKAVTLVKEFAEKNRVIAGVGQGQWLLAAAGVLKGKRCACGDGMKVMVKMGGGELEESKGCVSDGKLVTAVGWPALPSFISHLSKLLGLSLSFE
;
A
#
# COMPACT_ATOMS: atom_id res chain seq x y z
N ILE A 1 4.92 36.97 8.84
CA ILE A 1 3.99 37.01 7.69
C ILE A 1 4.23 35.71 6.95
N THR A 2 3.36 34.73 7.15
CA THR A 2 3.33 33.47 6.39
C THR A 2 3.17 33.80 4.91
N SER A 3 3.73 32.96 4.04
CA SER A 3 3.71 33.14 2.59
C SER A 3 2.29 33.47 2.10
N PRO A 4 2.10 34.39 1.13
CA PRO A 4 0.79 34.64 0.51
C PRO A 4 0.21 33.43 -0.26
N PHE A 5 0.88 32.28 -0.19
CA PHE A 5 0.47 31.00 -0.77
C PHE A 5 0.51 29.84 0.24
N ASP A 6 0.21 30.08 1.52
CA ASP A 6 -0.26 28.99 2.40
C ASP A 6 -1.65 28.54 1.91
N ILE A 7 -1.67 27.89 0.75
CA ILE A 7 -2.86 27.27 0.20
C ILE A 7 -3.08 26.01 1.02
N THR A 8 -4.09 26.03 1.89
CA THR A 8 -4.53 24.83 2.59
C THR A 8 -4.86 23.75 1.56
N ALA A 9 -4.26 22.57 1.70
CA ALA A 9 -4.38 21.50 0.72
C ALA A 9 -5.83 20.97 0.60
N CYS A 10 -6.64 21.16 1.64
CA CYS A 10 -8.08 20.90 1.65
C CYS A 10 -8.82 21.98 2.47
N LEU A 11 -9.96 22.46 1.97
CA LEU A 11 -10.82 23.45 2.63
C LEU A 11 -12.26 22.97 2.64
N LYS A 12 -12.89 23.00 3.82
CA LYS A 12 -14.32 22.80 4.02
C LYS A 12 -14.98 24.13 4.40
N ASP A 13 -16.06 24.47 3.69
CA ASP A 13 -16.98 25.55 4.05
C ASP A 13 -18.42 25.03 4.00
N GLY A 14 -19.04 24.87 5.17
CA GLY A 14 -20.33 24.20 5.30
C GLY A 14 -20.32 22.79 4.72
N ASN A 15 -21.13 22.58 3.68
CA ASN A 15 -21.26 21.30 2.95
C ASN A 15 -20.39 21.24 1.68
N ILE A 16 -19.54 22.25 1.45
CA ILE A 16 -18.66 22.31 0.29
C ILE A 16 -17.25 21.93 0.73
N LEU A 17 -16.67 20.95 0.05
CA LEU A 17 -15.30 20.52 0.22
C LEU A 17 -14.52 20.81 -1.07
N SER A 18 -13.37 21.45 -0.95
CA SER A 18 -12.46 21.75 -2.06
C SER A 18 -11.03 21.39 -1.70
N SER A 19 -10.19 21.17 -2.71
CA SER A 19 -8.81 20.74 -2.51
C SER A 19 -7.96 20.97 -3.75
N ILE A 20 -6.64 21.03 -3.56
CA ILE A 20 -5.64 21.17 -4.61
C ILE A 20 -5.45 19.92 -5.48
N GLY A 21 -6.16 18.83 -5.17
CA GLY A 21 -6.18 17.59 -5.97
C GLY A 21 -5.49 16.42 -5.29
N TRP A 22 -4.92 15.53 -6.10
CA TRP A 22 -4.46 14.20 -5.66
C TRP A 22 -3.44 14.18 -4.49
N PRO A 23 -2.51 15.15 -4.31
CA PRO A 23 -1.59 15.12 -3.18
C PRO A 23 -2.29 15.22 -1.82
N ALA A 24 -3.51 15.79 -1.81
CA ALA A 24 -4.31 16.07 -0.62
C ALA A 24 -5.43 15.04 -0.40
N HIS A 25 -5.48 13.94 -1.15
CA HIS A 25 -6.55 12.94 -1.04
C HIS A 25 -6.74 12.38 0.37
N ALA A 26 -5.67 12.23 1.15
CA ALA A 26 -5.78 11.79 2.54
C ALA A 26 -6.59 12.79 3.39
N GLU A 27 -6.33 14.09 3.24
CA GLU A 27 -7.04 15.16 3.94
C GLU A 27 -8.49 15.29 3.45
N ILE A 28 -8.72 15.17 2.14
CA ILE A 28 -10.07 15.17 1.55
C ILE A 28 -10.90 14.03 2.15
N LEU A 29 -10.38 12.80 2.11
CA LEU A 29 -11.09 11.62 2.60
C LEU A 29 -11.40 11.75 4.10
N LYS A 30 -10.41 12.17 4.89
CA LYS A 30 -10.61 12.41 6.33
C LYS A 30 -11.69 13.45 6.58
N THR A 31 -11.61 14.61 5.91
CA THR A 31 -12.58 15.70 6.07
C THR A 31 -13.97 15.29 5.61
N LEU A 32 -14.07 14.50 4.54
CA LEU A 32 -15.32 13.96 4.05
C LEU A 32 -15.95 13.00 5.06
N PHE A 33 -15.18 12.06 5.61
CA PHE A 33 -15.66 11.14 6.64
C PHE A 33 -16.17 11.90 7.86
N GLU A 34 -15.38 12.84 8.40
CA GLU A 34 -15.79 13.68 9.53
C GLU A 34 -17.06 14.49 9.22
N SER A 35 -17.19 15.00 7.99
CA SER A 35 -18.38 15.75 7.56
C SER A 35 -19.63 14.89 7.42
N MET A 36 -19.47 13.60 7.16
CA MET A 36 -20.55 12.62 7.16
C MET A 36 -20.88 12.10 8.57
N GLY A 37 -20.29 12.67 9.63
CA GLY A 37 -20.49 12.21 11.00
C GLY A 37 -19.69 10.95 11.37
N ALA A 38 -18.68 10.59 10.57
CA ALA A 38 -17.84 9.46 10.89
C ALA A 38 -16.94 9.75 12.09
N ARG A 39 -16.79 8.75 12.96
CA ARG A 39 -15.72 8.68 13.96
C ARG A 39 -14.75 7.58 13.58
N ILE A 40 -13.46 7.94 13.47
CA ILE A 40 -12.38 6.98 13.28
C ILE A 40 -11.94 6.50 14.65
N HIS A 41 -12.07 5.20 14.89
CA HIS A 41 -11.59 4.55 16.11
C HIS A 41 -10.26 3.88 15.81
N THR A 42 -9.31 4.07 16.71
CA THR A 42 -8.03 3.36 16.68
C THR A 42 -7.68 2.85 18.07
N THR A 43 -7.16 1.63 18.15
CA THR A 43 -6.68 1.06 19.41
C THR A 43 -5.32 1.59 19.83
N LYS A 44 -4.55 2.15 18.88
CA LYS A 44 -3.23 2.76 19.08
C LYS A 44 -2.84 3.65 17.89
N ALA A 45 -1.76 4.42 18.01
CA ALA A 45 -1.15 5.03 16.82
C ALA A 45 -0.53 3.92 15.95
N ASN A 46 -0.88 3.90 14.66
CA ASN A 46 -0.39 2.90 13.71
C ASN A 46 0.57 3.52 12.70
N SER A 47 1.69 2.83 12.46
CA SER A 47 2.69 3.21 11.46
C SER A 47 2.77 2.15 10.36
N VAL A 48 2.73 2.56 9.09
CA VAL A 48 2.74 1.68 7.92
C VAL A 48 3.89 2.05 7.00
N LEU A 49 4.67 1.06 6.58
CA LEU A 49 5.75 1.22 5.62
C LEU A 49 5.32 0.67 4.25
N PHE A 50 5.48 1.47 3.20
CA PHE A 50 5.36 1.06 1.81
C PHE A 50 6.75 0.84 1.23
N LEU A 51 7.00 -0.40 0.79
CA LEU A 51 8.23 -0.77 0.09
C LEU A 51 7.96 -0.79 -1.42
N CYS A 52 8.56 0.15 -2.14
CA CYS A 52 8.33 0.33 -3.57
C CYS A 52 9.62 0.66 -4.33
N GLY A 53 9.50 0.87 -5.63
CA GLY A 53 10.56 1.21 -6.58
C GLY A 53 9.94 1.85 -7.82
N ASP A 54 10.77 2.11 -8.83
CA ASP A 54 10.26 2.60 -10.11
C ASP A 54 9.31 1.60 -10.77
N TYR A 55 8.32 2.16 -11.47
CA TYR A 55 7.22 1.45 -12.12
C TYR A 55 6.39 0.58 -11.16
N VAL A 56 6.28 0.98 -9.89
CA VAL A 56 5.21 0.48 -9.01
C VAL A 56 3.85 0.82 -9.59
N GLU A 57 2.85 -0.04 -9.43
CA GLU A 57 1.51 0.20 -9.97
C GLU A 57 0.86 1.42 -9.28
N ASP A 58 0.33 2.35 -10.09
CA ASP A 58 -0.11 3.68 -9.66
C ASP A 58 -1.25 3.63 -8.64
N TYR A 59 -2.26 2.80 -8.87
CA TYR A 59 -3.39 2.62 -7.95
C TYR A 59 -3.01 1.79 -6.73
N GLU A 60 -2.26 0.70 -6.93
CA GLU A 60 -1.85 -0.19 -5.83
C GLU A 60 -0.92 0.50 -4.83
N PHE A 61 -0.21 1.55 -5.25
CA PHE A 61 0.48 2.45 -4.34
C PHE A 61 -0.46 3.52 -3.78
N ASN A 62 -0.99 4.40 -4.64
CA ASN A 62 -1.62 5.66 -4.18
C ASN A 62 -2.89 5.42 -3.37
N VAL A 63 -3.77 4.51 -3.79
CA VAL A 63 -5.07 4.33 -3.13
C VAL A 63 -4.90 3.85 -1.68
N PRO A 64 -4.20 2.73 -1.39
CA PRO A 64 -4.01 2.30 0.00
C PRO A 64 -3.12 3.25 0.80
N PHE A 65 -2.12 3.89 0.18
CA PHE A 65 -1.27 4.88 0.86
C PHE A 65 -2.11 6.05 1.39
N ARG A 66 -2.96 6.65 0.54
CA ARG A 66 -3.83 7.78 0.93
C ARG A 66 -4.98 7.36 1.84
N ALA A 67 -5.55 6.19 1.63
CA ALA A 67 -6.62 5.68 2.49
C ALA A 67 -6.12 5.46 3.93
N LEU A 68 -4.95 4.82 4.11
CA LEU A 68 -4.39 4.61 5.45
C LEU A 68 -3.99 5.92 6.13
N GLN A 69 -3.48 6.90 5.37
CA GLN A 69 -3.26 8.27 5.89
C GLN A 69 -4.57 8.92 6.33
N ALA A 70 -5.65 8.81 5.55
CA ALA A 70 -6.96 9.35 5.90
C ALA A 70 -7.53 8.73 7.19
N LEU A 71 -7.21 7.46 7.44
CA LEU A 71 -7.55 6.74 8.67
C LEU A 71 -6.64 7.07 9.86
N GLY A 72 -5.75 8.06 9.72
CA GLY A 72 -4.89 8.55 10.79
C GLY A 72 -3.60 7.76 11.00
N CYS A 73 -3.23 6.86 10.09
CA CYS A 73 -1.94 6.18 10.17
C CYS A 73 -0.79 7.12 9.78
N LYS A 74 0.37 6.96 10.43
CA LYS A 74 1.64 7.45 9.87
C LYS A 74 2.02 6.51 8.73
N VAL A 75 2.13 7.00 7.50
CA VAL A 75 2.47 6.18 6.34
C VAL A 75 3.74 6.71 5.69
N ASP A 76 4.76 5.85 5.61
CA ASP A 76 6.03 6.17 4.96
C ASP A 76 6.23 5.31 3.70
N ALA A 77 6.85 5.87 2.67
CA ALA A 77 7.27 5.18 1.46
C ALA A 77 8.79 5.21 1.33
N VAL A 78 9.38 4.05 1.06
CA VAL A 78 10.82 3.87 0.93
C VAL A 78 11.17 3.01 -0.28
N THR A 79 12.40 3.19 -0.76
CA THR A 79 13.03 2.34 -1.76
C THR A 79 14.54 2.29 -1.48
N PRO A 80 15.22 1.16 -1.71
CA PRO A 80 16.66 1.06 -1.47
C PRO A 80 17.53 1.99 -2.33
N SER A 81 17.00 2.46 -3.46
CA SER A 81 17.76 3.18 -4.49
C SER A 81 17.60 4.71 -4.46
N LYS A 82 16.74 5.24 -3.59
CA LYS A 82 16.42 6.69 -3.52
C LYS A 82 16.27 7.18 -2.08
N LYS A 83 16.40 8.48 -1.91
CA LYS A 83 16.31 9.22 -0.65
C LYS A 83 14.97 9.92 -0.52
N LYS A 84 14.67 10.34 0.70
CA LYS A 84 13.51 11.20 1.00
C LYS A 84 13.50 12.43 0.11
N GLY A 85 12.35 12.71 -0.51
CA GLY A 85 12.13 13.83 -1.42
C GLY A 85 12.37 13.51 -2.90
N GLU A 86 13.06 12.41 -3.22
CA GLU A 86 13.16 11.93 -4.60
C GLU A 86 11.87 11.24 -5.04
N THR A 87 11.70 11.06 -6.36
CA THR A 87 10.49 10.49 -6.94
C THR A 87 10.71 9.14 -7.58
N CYS A 88 9.72 8.25 -7.47
CA CYS A 88 9.58 7.09 -8.35
C CYS A 88 8.50 7.34 -9.40
N VAL A 89 8.75 6.83 -10.60
CA VAL A 89 7.74 6.78 -11.66
C VAL A 89 6.79 5.63 -11.36
N THR A 90 5.50 5.77 -11.60
CA THR A 90 4.53 4.66 -11.50
C THR A 90 4.14 4.11 -12.88
N ALA A 91 3.56 2.92 -12.88
CA ALA A 91 2.97 2.26 -14.04
C ALA A 91 1.45 2.17 -13.86
N ILE A 92 0.69 2.37 -14.94
CA ILE A 92 -0.73 2.05 -15.00
C ILE A 92 -0.85 0.74 -15.78
N HIS A 93 -1.41 -0.28 -15.13
CA HIS A 93 -1.69 -1.59 -15.73
C HIS A 93 -3.19 -1.74 -15.96
N ASP A 94 -3.58 -1.84 -17.23
CA ASP A 94 -4.99 -1.91 -17.61
C ASP A 94 -5.26 -2.98 -18.67
N ASP A 95 -6.47 -3.55 -18.61
CA ASP A 95 -6.95 -4.53 -19.58
C ASP A 95 -7.55 -3.79 -20.79
N GLU A 96 -6.80 -3.77 -21.88
CA GLU A 96 -7.21 -3.18 -23.15
C GLU A 96 -7.56 -4.24 -24.21
N GLY A 97 -7.90 -5.47 -23.78
CA GLY A 97 -8.36 -6.56 -24.65
C GLY A 97 -7.26 -7.41 -25.30
N ALA A 98 -6.02 -7.29 -24.82
CA ALA A 98 -4.89 -8.12 -25.26
C ALA A 98 -4.69 -9.35 -24.33
N GLN A 99 -3.74 -10.24 -24.67
CA GLN A 99 -3.43 -11.40 -23.82
C GLN A 99 -2.78 -11.04 -22.47
N ALA A 100 -2.26 -9.82 -22.37
CA ALA A 100 -1.69 -9.25 -21.16
C ALA A 100 -2.13 -7.79 -21.05
N PHE A 101 -2.06 -7.23 -19.84
CA PHE A 101 -2.36 -5.82 -19.61
C PHE A 101 -1.42 -4.91 -20.41
N SER A 102 -1.92 -3.73 -20.77
CA SER A 102 -1.08 -2.65 -21.28
C SER A 102 -0.33 -1.98 -20.12
N GLU A 103 0.81 -1.35 -20.41
CA GLU A 103 1.53 -0.53 -19.45
C GLU A 103 1.65 0.91 -19.97
N LYS A 104 1.24 1.87 -19.15
CA LYS A 104 1.42 3.30 -19.40
C LYS A 104 2.13 3.95 -18.22
N ARG A 105 2.78 5.08 -18.45
CA ARG A 105 3.39 5.86 -17.37
C ARG A 105 2.28 6.53 -16.55
N GLY A 106 2.31 6.33 -15.23
CA GLY A 106 1.42 6.99 -14.28
C GLY A 106 2.04 8.23 -13.64
N HIS A 107 1.56 8.57 -12.44
CA HIS A 107 2.04 9.70 -11.66
C HIS A 107 3.47 9.48 -11.14
N ASN A 108 4.10 10.55 -10.68
CA ASN A 108 5.31 10.42 -9.86
C ASN A 108 4.90 10.33 -8.38
N LEU A 109 5.41 9.34 -7.67
CA LEU A 109 5.29 9.25 -6.22
C LEU A 109 6.53 9.83 -5.55
N VAL A 110 6.38 10.44 -4.37
CA VAL A 110 7.51 11.01 -3.61
C VAL A 110 7.89 10.03 -2.49
N ILE A 111 9.18 9.74 -2.37
CA ILE A 111 9.74 8.95 -1.27
C ILE A 111 9.72 9.79 0.01
N THR A 112 9.15 9.28 1.10
CA THR A 112 8.89 10.07 2.31
C THR A 112 9.87 9.80 3.46
N ALA A 113 10.62 8.71 3.40
CA ALA A 113 11.65 8.35 4.36
C ALA A 113 12.91 7.81 3.66
N ASN A 114 14.07 7.93 4.29
CA ASN A 114 15.29 7.32 3.75
C ASN A 114 15.33 5.84 4.12
N TRP A 115 15.83 5.02 3.19
CA TRP A 115 16.07 3.60 3.43
C TRP A 115 16.91 3.34 4.69
N SER A 116 17.94 4.16 4.94
CA SER A 116 18.84 4.02 6.09
C SER A 116 18.17 4.24 7.45
N ASP A 117 17.03 4.91 7.48
CA ASP A 117 16.35 5.32 8.71
C ASP A 117 15.24 4.34 9.08
N VAL A 118 15.00 3.32 8.25
CA VAL A 118 13.93 2.33 8.45
C VAL A 118 14.36 1.30 9.49
N SER A 119 13.51 1.14 10.50
CA SER A 119 13.57 0.05 11.48
C SER A 119 12.23 -0.64 11.56
N VAL A 120 12.22 -1.98 11.52
CA VAL A 120 11.00 -2.81 11.64
C VAL A 120 10.27 -2.63 12.97
N TYR A 121 10.91 -2.01 13.97
CA TYR A 121 10.30 -1.71 15.26
C TYR A 121 9.38 -0.49 15.20
N ASP A 122 9.59 0.40 14.25
CA ASP A 122 8.85 1.66 14.12
C ASP A 122 7.54 1.51 13.33
N TYR A 123 7.32 0.34 12.73
CA TYR A 123 6.19 0.06 11.85
C TYR A 123 5.38 -1.15 12.34
N ASP A 124 4.06 -1.04 12.22
CA ASP A 124 3.10 -2.10 12.52
C ASP A 124 2.76 -2.96 11.31
N CYS A 125 2.91 -2.39 10.11
CA CYS A 125 2.57 -3.00 8.85
C CYS A 125 3.60 -2.68 7.76
N LEU A 126 3.91 -3.67 6.94
CA LEU A 126 4.60 -3.53 5.66
C LEU A 126 3.60 -3.77 4.52
N VAL A 127 3.54 -2.85 3.57
CA VAL A 127 2.80 -2.99 2.31
C VAL A 127 3.78 -3.04 1.14
N VAL A 128 3.61 -4.04 0.29
CA VAL A 128 4.36 -4.23 -0.96
C VAL A 128 3.37 -4.13 -2.13
N PRO A 129 3.25 -2.95 -2.77
CA PRO A 129 2.43 -2.79 -3.96
C PRO A 129 3.03 -3.53 -5.16
N GLY A 130 2.19 -3.82 -6.17
CA GLY A 130 2.58 -4.51 -7.39
C GLY A 130 3.15 -3.59 -8.46
N GLY A 131 2.82 -3.92 -9.71
CA GLY A 131 3.46 -3.34 -10.89
C GLY A 131 4.82 -4.00 -11.16
N ARG A 132 5.77 -3.24 -11.67
CA ARG A 132 7.12 -3.74 -11.99
C ARG A 132 8.13 -3.54 -10.87
N SER A 133 7.81 -2.70 -9.89
CA SER A 133 8.66 -2.45 -8.72
C SER A 133 9.12 -3.73 -8.00
N PRO A 134 8.26 -4.75 -7.75
CA PRO A 134 8.68 -6.00 -7.13
C PRO A 134 9.76 -6.78 -7.89
N GLU A 135 9.80 -6.70 -9.24
CA GLU A 135 10.85 -7.31 -10.07
C GLU A 135 12.23 -6.69 -9.75
N LEU A 136 12.27 -5.40 -9.44
CA LEU A 136 13.49 -4.68 -9.05
C LEU A 136 13.89 -5.03 -7.62
N LEU A 137 12.91 -5.06 -6.72
CA LEU A 137 13.14 -5.26 -5.29
C LEU A 137 13.60 -6.67 -4.95
N VAL A 138 13.15 -7.69 -5.68
CA VAL A 138 13.59 -9.08 -5.46
C VAL A 138 15.07 -9.28 -5.73
N MET A 139 15.68 -8.45 -6.60
CA MET A 139 17.12 -8.47 -6.87
C MET A 139 17.95 -7.79 -5.78
N ASN A 140 17.31 -7.18 -4.77
CA ASN A 140 17.98 -6.51 -3.67
C ASN A 140 17.82 -7.31 -2.38
N ASP A 141 18.91 -7.97 -1.95
CA ASP A 141 18.91 -8.80 -0.74
C ASP A 141 18.45 -8.06 0.52
N LYS A 142 18.70 -6.74 0.61
CA LYS A 142 18.24 -5.94 1.76
C LYS A 142 16.73 -5.74 1.74
N ALA A 143 16.11 -5.58 0.57
CA ALA A 143 14.66 -5.51 0.44
C ALA A 143 13.99 -6.85 0.80
N VAL A 144 14.56 -7.96 0.32
CA VAL A 144 14.10 -9.31 0.69
C VAL A 144 14.24 -9.54 2.21
N THR A 145 15.37 -9.12 2.79
CA THR A 145 15.64 -9.24 4.22
C THR A 145 14.68 -8.40 5.05
N LEU A 146 14.39 -7.17 4.64
CA LEU A 146 13.43 -6.31 5.36
C LEU A 146 12.07 -7.00 5.49
N VAL A 147 11.56 -7.61 4.42
CA VAL A 147 10.28 -8.34 4.45
C VAL A 147 10.32 -9.52 5.42
N LYS A 148 11.43 -10.25 5.47
CA LYS A 148 11.65 -11.34 6.44
C LYS A 148 11.63 -10.82 7.87
N GLU A 149 12.33 -9.72 8.14
CA GLU A 149 12.38 -9.11 9.47
C GLU A 149 10.98 -8.68 9.96
N PHE A 150 10.14 -8.10 9.07
CA PHE A 150 8.74 -7.81 9.41
C PHE A 150 7.97 -9.08 9.82
N ALA A 151 8.22 -10.22 9.15
CA ALA A 151 7.56 -11.49 9.44
C ALA A 151 8.03 -12.07 10.78
N GLU A 152 9.34 -12.06 11.01
CA GLU A 152 9.97 -12.50 12.27
C GLU A 152 9.51 -11.68 13.47
N LYS A 153 9.27 -10.37 13.27
CA LYS A 153 8.69 -9.48 14.28
C LYS A 153 7.17 -9.57 14.38
N ASN A 154 6.54 -10.52 13.68
CA ASN A 154 5.11 -10.76 13.72
C ASN A 154 4.31 -9.48 13.41
N ARG A 155 4.80 -8.67 12.47
CA ARG A 155 4.10 -7.49 11.94
C ARG A 155 3.09 -7.90 10.89
N VAL A 156 2.16 -6.99 10.56
CA VAL A 156 1.28 -7.20 9.41
C VAL A 156 2.12 -7.07 8.14
N ILE A 157 1.92 -7.98 7.19
CA ILE A 157 2.56 -7.93 5.87
C ILE A 157 1.46 -8.01 4.83
N ALA A 158 1.54 -7.14 3.83
CA ALA A 158 0.54 -7.01 2.80
C ALA A 158 1.19 -6.99 1.42
N GLY A 159 0.67 -7.76 0.48
CA GLY A 159 1.07 -7.73 -0.93
C GLY A 159 -0.14 -7.63 -1.85
N VAL A 160 -0.02 -6.88 -2.94
CA VAL A 160 -1.06 -6.77 -3.97
C VAL A 160 -0.43 -6.90 -5.35
N GLY A 161 -1.16 -7.53 -6.27
CA GLY A 161 -0.71 -7.72 -7.65
C GLY A 161 0.61 -8.50 -7.71
N GLN A 162 1.63 -7.89 -8.30
CA GLN A 162 2.98 -8.44 -8.41
C GLN A 162 3.80 -8.31 -7.11
N GLY A 163 3.30 -7.65 -6.05
CA GLY A 163 3.99 -7.54 -4.76
C GLY A 163 4.35 -8.92 -4.17
N GLN A 164 3.59 -9.94 -4.55
CA GLN A 164 3.77 -11.34 -4.21
C GLN A 164 5.10 -11.90 -4.72
N TRP A 165 5.76 -11.31 -5.72
CA TRP A 165 7.14 -11.65 -6.11
C TRP A 165 8.09 -11.52 -4.93
N LEU A 166 8.07 -10.36 -4.30
CA LEU A 166 8.96 -10.05 -3.18
C LEU A 166 8.57 -10.87 -1.94
N LEU A 167 7.27 -11.07 -1.70
CA LEU A 167 6.80 -11.91 -0.60
C LEU A 167 7.22 -13.38 -0.78
N ALA A 168 7.13 -13.91 -1.99
CA ALA A 168 7.58 -15.26 -2.31
C ALA A 168 9.09 -15.40 -2.09
N ALA A 169 9.89 -14.45 -2.57
CA ALA A 169 11.34 -14.43 -2.36
C ALA A 169 11.74 -14.30 -0.88
N ALA A 170 10.96 -13.56 -0.09
CA ALA A 170 11.12 -13.49 1.35
C ALA A 170 10.72 -14.79 2.08
N GLY A 171 10.02 -15.71 1.40
CA GLY A 171 9.55 -16.97 1.98
C GLY A 171 8.34 -16.83 2.90
N VAL A 172 7.69 -15.65 2.93
CA VAL A 172 6.59 -15.36 3.86
C VAL A 172 5.25 -15.94 3.41
N LEU A 173 5.18 -16.47 2.19
CA LEU A 173 3.99 -17.14 1.65
C LEU A 173 3.89 -18.62 2.06
N LYS A 174 4.95 -19.22 2.61
CA LYS A 174 5.01 -20.66 2.87
C LYS A 174 3.91 -21.13 3.83
N GLY A 175 3.06 -22.05 3.36
CA GLY A 175 1.92 -22.58 4.12
C GLY A 175 0.81 -21.58 4.38
N LYS A 176 0.74 -20.49 3.60
CA LYS A 176 -0.26 -19.44 3.73
C LYS A 176 -1.24 -19.44 2.57
N ARG A 177 -2.52 -19.19 2.88
CA ARG A 177 -3.55 -18.98 1.87
C ARG A 177 -3.40 -17.58 1.28
N CYS A 178 -3.41 -17.49 -0.05
CA CYS A 178 -3.13 -16.26 -0.78
C CYS A 178 -4.15 -16.02 -1.91
N ALA A 179 -4.54 -14.75 -2.07
CA ALA A 179 -5.18 -14.28 -3.29
C ALA A 179 -4.11 -13.78 -4.27
N CYS A 180 -4.24 -14.11 -5.54
CA CYS A 180 -3.40 -13.56 -6.59
C CYS A 180 -4.11 -13.60 -7.96
N GLY A 181 -3.80 -12.65 -8.84
CA GLY A 181 -4.22 -12.72 -10.24
C GLY A 181 -3.56 -13.90 -10.97
N ASP A 182 -4.06 -14.21 -12.16
CA ASP A 182 -3.61 -15.38 -12.93
C ASP A 182 -2.10 -15.41 -13.17
N GLY A 183 -1.51 -14.26 -13.52
CA GLY A 183 -0.07 -14.12 -13.74
C GLY A 183 0.81 -14.41 -12.51
N MET A 184 0.23 -14.41 -11.31
CA MET A 184 0.96 -14.59 -10.05
C MET A 184 0.76 -15.96 -9.40
N LYS A 185 -0.10 -16.82 -9.95
CA LYS A 185 -0.36 -18.17 -9.41
C LYS A 185 0.90 -19.00 -9.30
N VAL A 186 1.78 -18.94 -10.30
CA VAL A 186 3.06 -19.67 -10.28
C VAL A 186 3.96 -19.16 -9.16
N MET A 187 4.05 -17.84 -8.97
CA MET A 187 4.90 -17.25 -7.93
C MET A 187 4.42 -17.62 -6.53
N VAL A 188 3.10 -17.60 -6.28
CA VAL A 188 2.55 -18.04 -4.99
C VAL A 188 2.89 -19.52 -4.73
N LYS A 189 2.69 -20.40 -5.73
CA LYS A 189 3.02 -21.83 -5.61
C LYS A 189 4.52 -22.05 -5.34
N MET A 190 5.39 -21.36 -6.07
CA MET A 190 6.85 -21.45 -5.89
C MET A 190 7.30 -20.91 -4.53
N GLY A 191 6.61 -19.91 -3.99
CA GLY A 191 6.79 -19.41 -2.62
C GLY A 191 6.22 -20.33 -1.53
N GLY A 192 5.60 -21.46 -1.90
CA GLY A 192 4.98 -22.42 -0.99
C GLY A 192 3.61 -21.99 -0.44
N GLY A 193 2.95 -21.01 -1.06
CA GLY A 193 1.61 -20.57 -0.71
C GLY A 193 0.51 -21.39 -1.38
N GLU A 194 -0.67 -21.36 -0.77
CA GLU A 194 -1.89 -22.02 -1.23
C GLU A 194 -2.81 -21.01 -1.91
N LEU A 195 -3.34 -21.33 -3.09
CA LEU A 195 -4.22 -20.43 -3.83
C LEU A 195 -5.65 -20.45 -3.28
N GLU A 196 -6.20 -19.28 -3.00
CA GLU A 196 -7.62 -19.10 -2.63
C GLU A 196 -8.32 -18.24 -3.69
N GLU A 197 -8.69 -18.86 -4.83
CA GLU A 197 -9.14 -18.17 -6.04
C GLU A 197 -10.51 -17.46 -5.91
N SER A 198 -11.36 -17.89 -4.96
CA SER A 198 -12.70 -17.32 -4.78
C SER A 198 -12.71 -15.92 -4.14
N LYS A 199 -11.55 -15.43 -3.69
CA LYS A 199 -11.42 -14.17 -2.98
C LYS A 199 -10.43 -13.26 -3.70
N GLY A 200 -10.89 -12.09 -4.14
CA GLY A 200 -10.02 -11.04 -4.67
C GLY A 200 -8.99 -10.52 -3.65
N CYS A 201 -9.20 -10.79 -2.36
CA CYS A 201 -8.28 -10.48 -1.28
C CYS A 201 -8.43 -11.52 -0.14
N VAL A 202 -7.30 -12.02 0.36
CA VAL A 202 -7.25 -12.99 1.46
C VAL A 202 -6.44 -12.41 2.62
N SER A 203 -6.91 -12.69 3.84
CA SER A 203 -6.16 -12.49 5.08
C SER A 203 -5.95 -13.85 5.75
N ASP A 204 -4.69 -14.25 5.88
CA ASP A 204 -4.24 -15.45 6.60
C ASP A 204 -3.40 -15.03 7.81
N GLY A 205 -4.05 -14.89 8.95
CA GLY A 205 -3.44 -14.32 10.15
C GLY A 205 -3.05 -12.85 9.91
N LYS A 206 -1.74 -12.58 9.88
CA LYS A 206 -1.19 -11.23 9.65
C LYS A 206 -0.67 -11.00 8.22
N LEU A 207 -0.83 -11.99 7.34
CA LEU A 207 -0.53 -11.85 5.92
C LEU A 207 -1.80 -11.48 5.16
N VAL A 208 -1.77 -10.38 4.41
CA VAL A 208 -2.84 -9.97 3.50
C VAL A 208 -2.32 -10.03 2.07
N THR A 209 -3.05 -10.69 1.18
CA THR A 209 -2.72 -10.71 -0.25
C THR A 209 -3.94 -10.35 -1.08
N ALA A 210 -3.74 -9.63 -2.19
CA ALA A 210 -4.82 -9.24 -3.09
C ALA A 210 -4.44 -9.41 -4.56
N VAL A 211 -5.44 -9.66 -5.41
CA VAL A 211 -5.23 -10.00 -6.84
C VAL A 211 -4.69 -8.84 -7.68
N GLY A 212 -5.00 -7.60 -7.29
CA GLY A 212 -4.61 -6.38 -7.99
C GLY A 212 -5.48 -5.18 -7.59
N TRP A 213 -5.37 -4.07 -8.32
CA TRP A 213 -6.10 -2.83 -8.02
C TRP A 213 -7.63 -2.93 -7.84
N PRO A 214 -8.39 -3.83 -8.51
CA PRO A 214 -9.84 -3.94 -8.28
C PRO A 214 -10.20 -4.40 -6.85
N ALA A 215 -9.27 -5.06 -6.16
CA ALA A 215 -9.47 -5.60 -4.82
C ALA A 215 -9.03 -4.67 -3.69
N LEU A 216 -8.59 -3.44 -4.01
CA LEU A 216 -8.10 -2.47 -3.03
C LEU A 216 -9.10 -2.13 -1.92
N PRO A 217 -10.43 -2.04 -2.15
CA PRO A 217 -11.39 -1.84 -1.05
C PRO A 217 -11.31 -2.94 0.01
N SER A 218 -11.27 -4.21 -0.40
CA SER A 218 -11.15 -5.36 0.50
C SER A 218 -9.76 -5.45 1.14
N PHE A 219 -8.71 -5.11 0.39
CA PHE A 219 -7.34 -5.03 0.88
C PHE A 219 -7.21 -4.02 2.03
N ILE A 220 -7.68 -2.79 1.82
CA ILE A 220 -7.67 -1.73 2.84
C ILE A 220 -8.53 -2.15 4.04
N SER A 221 -9.71 -2.75 3.81
CA SER A 221 -10.57 -3.24 4.89
C SER A 221 -9.87 -4.29 5.78
N HIS A 222 -9.19 -5.26 5.18
CA HIS A 222 -8.41 -6.27 5.92
C HIS A 222 -7.26 -5.63 6.71
N LEU A 223 -6.52 -4.69 6.11
CA LEU A 223 -5.45 -3.97 6.81
C LEU A 223 -5.99 -3.15 7.98
N SER A 224 -7.06 -2.39 7.77
CA SER A 224 -7.72 -1.61 8.80
C SER A 224 -8.12 -2.49 9.98
N LYS A 225 -8.74 -3.64 9.73
CA LYS A 225 -9.11 -4.59 10.79
C LYS A 225 -7.90 -5.09 11.57
N LEU A 226 -6.82 -5.49 10.89
CA LEU A 226 -5.60 -5.98 11.54
C LEU A 226 -4.85 -4.90 12.32
N LEU A 227 -4.98 -3.64 11.91
CA LEU A 227 -4.44 -2.47 12.60
C LEU A 227 -5.37 -1.93 13.70
N GLY A 228 -6.54 -2.55 13.92
CA GLY A 228 -7.51 -2.09 14.90
C GLY A 228 -8.14 -0.74 14.56
N LEU A 229 -8.25 -0.44 13.27
CA LEU A 229 -8.92 0.74 12.73
C LEU A 229 -10.36 0.41 12.39
N SER A 230 -11.30 1.26 12.79
CA SER A 230 -12.69 1.19 12.34
C SER A 230 -13.30 2.57 12.16
N LEU A 231 -14.34 2.65 11.35
CA LEU A 231 -15.16 3.85 11.20
C LEU A 231 -16.59 3.52 11.62
N SER A 232 -17.21 4.41 12.37
CA SER A 232 -18.64 4.37 12.69
C SER A 232 -19.29 5.69 12.25
N PHE A 233 -20.47 5.62 11.66
CA PHE A 233 -21.30 6.79 11.37
C PHE A 233 -22.40 6.87 12.41
N GLU A 234 -22.75 8.09 12.85
CA GLU A 234 -23.92 8.33 13.68
C GLU A 234 -25.22 8.27 12.88
#